data_AF-A0A1M5ZTP9-F1
#
_entry.id   AF-A0A1M5ZTP9-F1
#
_cell.length_a   1.000
_cell.length_b   1.000
_cell.length_c   1.000
_cell.angle_alpha   90.00
_cell.angle_beta   90.00
_cell.angle_gamma   90.00
#
_symmetry.space_group_name_H-M   'P 1'
#
loop_
_entity.id
_entity.type
_entity.pdbx_description
1 polymer ?
#
loop_
_entity_poly.entity_id
_entity_poly.type
_entity_poly.pdbx_seq_one_letter_code
_entity_poly.pdbx_strand_id
1 'polypeptide(L)'
;MAQFYSAKSKKTKILPKSIEVRVDAMDHQGNGVANHQGKVVFVKQLLPGERGRVRLVKDKHRFAEGQLEKRLDSHPERVAPHCPYFSRCGGCNLQYASVAGQHQFKQQALQDLLTHKLGAVPPLAPVISGPDWHYRRRARIGVRRVKGALLMGFRQEGTNRLTDIDYCPVLAAPLSSLIQPLKTLLAELPLANQVGHLDLLLAEEGPVVVLRLLRDPSREERQALAQFAQHQAVTLLWQGDDAVRTLENAEPLPMHYSLGGDRPQPAFLPGDFFQVNDQVNQGMISQAIQWLAPQADEVGLDLFCGGGNFTFALAPLSRRVIGVEGVEAMVVRGRRRAQVLGLDNVEFHGADLNSDEPDPSWQRTVDWVLLDPARAGACGALDWLTALKPKRILYVSCNPLSLSKDAKVLLQKGYSLQRLGLIEMFPHTHHLESMALFVPAKP
;
A
#
# COMPACT_ATOMS: atom_id res chain seq x y z
N MET A 1 -57.33 16.47 -20.70
CA MET A 1 -56.45 15.66 -21.57
C MET A 1 -55.28 15.20 -20.72
N ALA A 2 -55.30 13.96 -20.22
CA ALA A 2 -54.23 13.45 -19.36
C ALA A 2 -52.98 13.20 -20.21
N GLN A 3 -51.87 13.87 -19.89
CA GLN A 3 -50.57 13.58 -20.49
C GLN A 3 -50.04 12.27 -19.92
N PHE A 4 -50.09 11.22 -20.73
CA PHE A 4 -49.42 9.95 -20.43
C PHE A 4 -47.92 10.14 -20.55
N TYR A 5 -47.21 10.06 -19.42
CA TYR A 5 -45.75 9.97 -19.39
C TYR A 5 -45.33 8.60 -19.95
N SER A 6 -44.92 8.58 -21.21
CA SER A 6 -44.28 7.42 -21.83
C SER A 6 -42.82 7.38 -21.39
N ALA A 7 -42.50 6.50 -20.43
CA ALA A 7 -41.11 6.15 -20.15
C ALA A 7 -40.55 5.48 -21.40
N LYS A 8 -39.65 6.17 -22.13
CA LYS A 8 -38.85 5.54 -23.18
C LYS A 8 -38.06 4.39 -22.56
N SER A 9 -38.54 3.17 -22.77
CA SER A 9 -37.81 1.93 -22.49
C SER A 9 -36.49 1.99 -23.27
N LYS A 10 -35.40 2.37 -22.59
CA LYS A 10 -34.05 2.06 -23.07
C LYS A 10 -33.94 0.54 -23.02
N LYS A 11 -34.16 -0.12 -24.16
CA LYS A 11 -33.86 -1.55 -24.32
C LYS A 11 -32.43 -1.78 -23.86
N THR A 12 -32.25 -2.39 -22.70
CA THR A 12 -30.94 -2.85 -22.22
C THR A 12 -30.44 -3.85 -23.26
N LYS A 13 -29.43 -3.47 -24.05
CA LYS A 13 -28.84 -4.38 -25.03
C LYS A 13 -28.18 -5.52 -24.26
N ILE A 14 -28.77 -6.71 -24.36
CA ILE A 14 -28.22 -7.94 -23.78
C ILE A 14 -27.02 -8.32 -24.64
N LEU A 15 -25.82 -8.29 -24.06
CA LEU A 15 -24.62 -8.74 -24.75
C LEU A 15 -24.60 -10.27 -24.86
N PRO A 16 -24.01 -10.84 -25.92
CA PRO A 16 -23.81 -12.28 -26.00
C PRO A 16 -22.84 -12.74 -24.91
N LYS A 17 -22.92 -14.02 -24.52
CA LYS A 17 -22.09 -14.56 -23.43
C LYS A 17 -20.59 -14.43 -23.67
N SER A 18 -20.14 -14.43 -24.92
CA SER A 18 -18.75 -14.20 -25.30
C SER A 18 -18.70 -13.13 -26.40
N ILE A 19 -17.80 -12.16 -26.25
CA ILE A 19 -17.58 -11.03 -27.15
C ILE A 19 -16.10 -10.90 -27.49
N GLU A 20 -15.79 -10.33 -28.65
CA GLU A 20 -14.43 -9.87 -28.96
C GLU A 20 -14.32 -8.38 -28.67
N VAL A 21 -13.26 -8.00 -27.98
CA VAL A 21 -12.97 -6.62 -27.58
C VAL A 21 -11.53 -6.26 -27.87
N ARG A 22 -11.29 -4.97 -28.11
CA ARG A 22 -9.97 -4.35 -28.05
C ARG A 22 -9.93 -3.49 -26.79
N VAL A 23 -8.88 -3.64 -25.98
CA VAL A 23 -8.72 -2.81 -24.77
C VAL A 23 -8.15 -1.46 -25.16
N ASP A 24 -8.81 -0.40 -24.71
CA ASP A 24 -8.46 0.99 -25.01
C ASP A 24 -7.51 1.57 -23.94
N ALA A 25 -7.74 1.22 -22.67
CA ALA A 25 -7.01 1.74 -21.52
C ALA A 25 -6.94 0.72 -20.37
N MET A 26 -6.23 1.05 -19.31
CA MET A 26 -6.21 0.31 -18.05
C MET A 26 -6.83 1.17 -16.95
N ASP A 27 -7.69 0.58 -16.11
CA ASP A 27 -8.20 1.27 -14.93
C ASP A 27 -7.21 1.25 -13.76
N HIS A 28 -7.49 2.04 -12.72
CA HIS A 28 -6.70 2.07 -11.48
C HIS A 28 -6.68 0.74 -10.69
N GLN A 29 -7.41 -0.29 -11.13
CA GLN A 29 -7.41 -1.63 -10.55
C GLN A 29 -6.67 -2.64 -11.44
N GLY A 30 -6.00 -2.17 -12.50
CA GLY A 30 -5.22 -3.02 -13.39
C GLY A 30 -6.07 -3.84 -14.37
N ASN A 31 -7.36 -3.51 -14.52
CA ASN A 31 -8.22 -4.13 -15.51
C ASN A 31 -8.10 -3.39 -16.85
N GLY A 32 -8.07 -4.15 -17.95
CA GLY A 32 -8.29 -3.58 -19.27
C GLY A 32 -9.71 -3.03 -19.38
N VAL A 33 -9.83 -1.82 -19.92
CA VAL A 33 -11.09 -1.14 -20.21
C VAL A 33 -11.31 -1.12 -21.71
N ALA A 34 -12.42 -1.71 -22.16
CA ALA A 34 -12.83 -1.71 -23.55
C ALA A 34 -14.23 -1.10 -23.71
N ASN A 35 -14.52 -0.52 -24.87
CA ASN A 35 -15.89 -0.21 -25.27
C ASN A 35 -16.43 -1.30 -26.22
N HIS A 36 -17.59 -1.87 -25.88
CA HIS A 36 -18.31 -2.77 -26.79
C HIS A 36 -19.77 -2.30 -26.92
N GLN A 37 -20.14 -1.82 -28.11
CA GLN A 37 -21.48 -1.32 -28.44
C GLN A 37 -21.99 -0.21 -27.50
N GLY A 38 -21.11 0.70 -27.07
CA GLY A 38 -21.44 1.82 -26.18
C GLY A 38 -21.45 1.45 -24.69
N LYS A 39 -21.00 0.25 -24.34
CA LYS A 39 -20.91 -0.24 -22.96
C LYS A 39 -19.45 -0.47 -22.56
N VAL A 40 -19.10 -0.04 -21.36
CA VAL A 40 -17.77 -0.28 -20.79
C VAL A 40 -17.65 -1.74 -20.36
N VAL A 41 -16.58 -2.42 -20.75
CA VAL A 41 -16.27 -3.80 -20.39
C VAL A 41 -14.92 -3.84 -19.68
N PHE A 42 -14.89 -4.29 -18.43
CA PHE A 42 -13.67 -4.50 -17.67
C PHE A 42 -13.16 -5.93 -17.87
N VAL A 43 -11.90 -6.08 -18.26
CA VAL A 43 -11.30 -7.38 -18.61
C VAL A 43 -9.95 -7.54 -17.93
N LYS A 44 -9.84 -8.54 -17.05
CA LYS A 44 -8.56 -8.90 -16.44
C LYS A 44 -7.63 -9.55 -17.45
N GLN A 45 -6.32 -9.33 -17.30
CA GLN A 45 -5.25 -9.97 -18.07
C GLN A 45 -5.14 -9.57 -19.56
N LEU A 46 -5.83 -8.51 -20.00
CA LEU A 46 -5.59 -7.86 -21.29
C LEU A 46 -4.95 -6.49 -21.08
N LEU A 47 -3.89 -6.20 -21.83
CA LEU A 47 -3.21 -4.91 -21.82
C LEU A 47 -3.88 -3.93 -22.80
N PRO A 48 -3.74 -2.62 -22.59
CA PRO A 48 -4.11 -1.62 -23.58
C PRO A 48 -3.53 -1.93 -24.95
N GLY A 49 -4.37 -1.81 -25.99
CA GLY A 49 -4.05 -2.15 -27.37
C GLY A 49 -4.34 -3.61 -27.76
N GLU A 50 -4.44 -4.54 -26.82
CA GLU A 50 -4.66 -5.96 -27.13
C GLU A 50 -6.12 -6.29 -27.44
N ARG A 51 -6.29 -7.35 -28.24
CA ARG A 51 -7.57 -7.97 -28.54
C ARG A 51 -7.73 -9.31 -27.84
N GLY A 52 -8.95 -9.59 -27.41
CA GLY A 52 -9.29 -10.86 -26.77
C GLY A 52 -10.74 -11.24 -26.96
N ARG A 53 -10.98 -12.56 -26.97
CA ARG A 53 -12.31 -13.14 -26.75
C ARG A 53 -12.57 -13.23 -25.26
N VAL A 54 -13.68 -12.65 -24.84
CA VAL A 54 -14.01 -12.38 -23.44
C VAL A 54 -15.40 -12.89 -23.12
N ARG A 55 -15.49 -13.76 -22.12
CA ARG A 55 -16.76 -14.24 -21.58
C ARG A 55 -17.28 -13.28 -20.53
N LEU A 56 -18.50 -12.80 -20.68
CA LEU A 56 -19.13 -11.92 -19.70
C LEU A 56 -19.52 -12.72 -18.46
N VAL A 57 -18.99 -12.31 -17.31
CA VAL A 57 -19.30 -12.89 -16.00
C VAL A 57 -20.31 -12.04 -15.23
N LYS A 58 -20.42 -10.75 -15.56
CA LYS A 58 -21.39 -9.83 -14.99
C LYS A 58 -21.82 -8.82 -16.04
N ASP A 59 -23.13 -8.64 -16.18
CA ASP A 59 -23.71 -7.65 -17.09
C ASP A 59 -24.61 -6.72 -16.27
N LYS A 60 -24.28 -5.43 -16.24
CA LYS A 60 -25.08 -4.36 -15.64
C LYS A 60 -25.44 -3.32 -16.70
N HIS A 61 -26.37 -2.41 -16.41
CA HIS A 61 -26.84 -1.42 -17.38
C HIS A 61 -25.71 -0.54 -17.96
N ARG A 62 -24.75 -0.09 -17.13
CA ARG A 62 -23.68 0.84 -17.55
C ARG A 62 -22.34 0.16 -17.89
N PHE A 63 -22.11 -1.04 -17.36
CA PHE A 63 -20.84 -1.74 -17.52
C PHE A 63 -21.02 -3.26 -17.50
N ALA A 64 -20.03 -3.98 -17.99
CA ALA A 64 -19.90 -5.42 -17.85
C ALA A 64 -18.51 -5.78 -17.31
N GLU A 65 -18.41 -6.94 -16.67
CA GLU A 65 -17.13 -7.56 -16.29
C GLU A 65 -16.97 -8.84 -17.10
N GLY A 66 -15.77 -9.01 -17.66
CA GLY A 66 -15.44 -10.10 -18.56
C GLY A 66 -14.20 -10.87 -18.12
N GLN A 67 -14.22 -12.17 -18.35
CA GLN A 67 -13.08 -13.06 -18.18
C GLN A 67 -12.48 -13.36 -19.56
N LEU A 68 -11.17 -13.12 -19.71
CA LEU A 68 -10.43 -13.47 -20.92
C LEU A 68 -10.47 -14.99 -21.16
N GLU A 69 -11.03 -15.41 -22.29
CA GLU A 69 -11.00 -16.81 -22.75
C GLU A 69 -9.80 -17.05 -23.65
N LYS A 70 -9.56 -16.15 -24.60
CA LYS A 70 -8.46 -16.26 -25.56
C LYS A 70 -7.94 -14.88 -25.92
N ARG A 71 -6.65 -14.65 -25.69
CA ARG A 71 -5.94 -13.48 -26.22
C ARG A 71 -5.67 -13.70 -27.72
N LEU A 72 -5.95 -12.68 -28.55
CA LEU A 72 -5.86 -12.77 -30.01
C LEU A 72 -4.56 -12.19 -30.56
N ASP A 73 -3.98 -11.21 -29.89
CA ASP A 73 -2.65 -10.65 -30.16
C ASP A 73 -1.95 -10.24 -28.85
N SER A 74 -0.67 -9.90 -28.91
CA SER A 74 0.09 -9.53 -27.72
C SER A 74 0.74 -8.17 -27.91
N HIS A 75 0.63 -7.32 -26.90
CA HIS A 75 1.31 -6.04 -26.83
C HIS A 75 2.84 -6.25 -26.70
N PRO A 76 3.70 -5.36 -27.24
CA PRO A 76 5.16 -5.47 -27.07
C PRO A 76 5.62 -5.54 -25.61
N GLU A 77 4.92 -4.83 -24.72
CA GLU A 77 5.16 -4.87 -23.28
C GLU A 77 4.64 -6.13 -22.57
N ARG A 78 4.09 -7.11 -23.30
CA ARG A 78 3.65 -8.37 -22.69
C ARG A 78 4.85 -9.29 -22.48
N VAL A 79 5.01 -9.77 -21.25
CA VAL A 79 6.07 -10.70 -20.86
C VAL A 79 5.48 -11.95 -20.19
N ALA A 80 6.28 -13.01 -20.13
CA ALA A 80 5.93 -14.19 -19.33
C ALA A 80 6.13 -13.86 -17.84
N PRO A 81 5.17 -14.19 -16.95
CA PRO A 81 5.36 -14.03 -15.52
C PRO A 81 6.58 -14.78 -15.01
N HIS A 82 7.43 -14.10 -14.24
CA HIS A 82 8.64 -14.68 -13.66
C HIS A 82 8.31 -15.65 -12.51
N CYS A 83 7.28 -15.36 -11.71
CA CYS A 83 6.90 -16.21 -10.59
C CYS A 83 6.12 -17.45 -11.06
N PRO A 84 6.56 -18.69 -10.72
CA PRO A 84 5.85 -19.91 -11.14
C PRO A 84 4.47 -20.05 -10.49
N TYR A 85 4.22 -19.31 -9.40
CA TYR A 85 2.95 -19.32 -8.68
C TYR A 85 1.95 -18.25 -9.19
N PHE A 86 2.33 -17.38 -10.13
CA PHE A 86 1.55 -16.22 -10.57
C PHE A 86 0.11 -16.57 -11.00
N SER A 87 -0.09 -17.71 -11.67
CA SER A 87 -1.41 -18.14 -12.16
C SER A 87 -2.40 -18.55 -11.06
N ARG A 88 -1.93 -18.71 -9.81
CA ARG A 88 -2.73 -19.22 -8.68
C ARG A 88 -2.67 -18.28 -7.47
N CYS A 89 -1.50 -17.73 -7.17
CA CYS A 89 -1.28 -16.82 -6.04
C CYS A 89 -1.98 -15.48 -6.28
N GLY A 90 -2.78 -15.00 -5.33
CA GLY A 90 -3.45 -13.70 -5.41
C GLY A 90 -2.57 -12.49 -5.08
N GLY A 91 -1.26 -12.68 -4.86
CA GLY A 91 -0.35 -11.62 -4.42
C GLY A 91 0.09 -10.66 -5.52
N CYS A 92 0.34 -11.17 -6.73
CA CYS A 92 0.74 -10.37 -7.89
C CYS A 92 -0.32 -10.54 -9.00
N ASN A 93 -0.55 -9.50 -9.79
CA ASN A 93 -1.57 -9.51 -10.84
C ASN A 93 -1.18 -8.76 -12.12
N LEU A 94 0.04 -8.22 -12.21
CA LEU A 94 0.56 -7.55 -13.40
C LEU A 94 1.89 -8.11 -13.93
N GLN A 95 2.37 -9.28 -13.48
CA GLN A 95 3.64 -9.86 -13.99
C GLN A 95 3.61 -10.22 -15.48
N TYR A 96 2.44 -10.21 -16.11
CA TYR A 96 2.33 -10.39 -17.56
C TYR A 96 2.62 -9.12 -18.37
N ALA A 97 2.88 -8.00 -17.69
CA ALA A 97 3.37 -6.75 -18.27
C ALA A 97 4.82 -6.52 -17.85
N SER A 98 5.65 -6.04 -18.77
CA SER A 98 6.98 -5.53 -18.46
C SER A 98 6.87 -4.42 -17.41
N VAL A 99 7.96 -4.13 -16.71
CA VAL A 99 8.01 -3.06 -15.72
C VAL A 99 7.73 -1.70 -16.36
N ALA A 100 8.34 -1.43 -17.53
CA ALA A 100 8.08 -0.22 -18.30
C ALA A 100 6.60 -0.07 -18.67
N GLY A 101 5.97 -1.15 -19.14
CA GLY A 101 4.55 -1.18 -19.41
C GLY A 101 3.70 -0.93 -18.16
N GLN A 102 4.03 -1.55 -17.03
CA GLN A 102 3.33 -1.31 -15.75
C GLN A 102 3.36 0.16 -15.36
N HIS A 103 4.53 0.81 -15.41
CA HIS A 103 4.67 2.24 -15.12
C HIS A 103 3.81 3.08 -16.07
N GLN A 104 3.93 2.84 -17.37
CA GLN A 104 3.19 3.57 -18.40
C GLN A 104 1.67 3.45 -18.20
N PHE A 105 1.16 2.24 -18.04
CA PHE A 105 -0.28 2.00 -17.90
C PHE A 105 -0.83 2.59 -16.61
N LYS A 106 -0.09 2.51 -15.50
CA LYS A 106 -0.49 3.12 -14.22
C LYS A 106 -0.44 4.64 -14.25
N GLN A 107 0.59 5.24 -14.87
CA GLN A 107 0.66 6.68 -15.07
C GLN A 107 -0.54 7.19 -15.88
N GLN A 108 -0.88 6.52 -16.98
CA GLN A 108 -2.04 6.88 -17.78
C GLN A 108 -3.34 6.73 -16.96
N ALA A 109 -3.52 5.62 -16.24
CA ALA A 109 -4.69 5.40 -15.40
C ALA A 109 -4.86 6.47 -14.31
N LEU A 110 -3.77 6.91 -13.69
CA LEU A 110 -3.77 8.00 -12.72
C LEU A 110 -4.17 9.33 -13.38
N GLN A 111 -3.53 9.68 -14.50
CA GLN A 111 -3.78 10.91 -15.22
C GLN A 111 -5.23 10.99 -15.72
N ASP A 112 -5.75 9.93 -16.33
CA ASP A 112 -7.13 9.86 -16.82
C ASP A 112 -8.13 10.03 -15.68
N LEU A 113 -7.92 9.33 -14.57
CA LEU A 113 -8.83 9.38 -13.42
C LEU A 113 -8.90 10.78 -12.81
N LEU A 114 -7.76 11.42 -12.57
CA LEU A 114 -7.74 12.74 -11.97
C LEU A 114 -8.19 13.81 -12.97
N THR A 115 -7.82 13.72 -14.25
CA THR A 115 -8.29 14.64 -15.30
C THR A 115 -9.81 14.60 -15.41
N HIS A 116 -10.41 13.40 -15.42
CA HIS A 116 -11.86 13.25 -15.42
C HIS A 116 -12.54 13.90 -14.20
N LYS A 117 -11.88 13.95 -13.04
CA LYS A 117 -12.44 14.51 -11.80
C LYS A 117 -12.17 16.00 -11.60
N LEU A 118 -11.01 16.48 -12.02
CA LEU A 118 -10.50 17.82 -11.76
C LEU A 118 -10.53 18.72 -13.01
N GLY A 119 -10.77 18.15 -14.20
CA GLY A 119 -10.75 18.85 -15.48
C GLY A 119 -9.37 18.87 -16.11
N ALA A 120 -8.34 19.24 -15.35
CA ALA A 120 -6.95 19.23 -15.77
C ALA A 120 -6.02 18.83 -14.62
N VAL A 121 -4.86 18.28 -14.97
CA VAL A 121 -3.78 17.94 -14.04
C VAL A 121 -2.44 18.39 -14.64
N PRO A 122 -1.43 18.70 -13.80
CA PRO A 122 -0.09 18.95 -14.30
C PRO A 122 0.51 17.70 -14.96
N PRO A 123 1.54 17.83 -15.81
CA PRO A 123 2.34 16.70 -16.26
C PRO A 123 2.84 15.88 -15.07
N LEU A 124 2.82 14.55 -15.22
CA LEU A 124 3.30 13.67 -14.16
C LEU A 124 4.80 13.83 -13.96
N ALA A 125 5.21 13.90 -12.69
CA ALA A 125 6.60 13.77 -12.31
C ALA A 125 7.14 12.37 -12.65
N PRO A 126 8.47 12.21 -12.77
CA PRO A 126 9.08 10.89 -12.93
C PRO A 126 8.59 9.89 -11.87
N VAL A 127 8.39 8.64 -12.28
CA VAL A 127 7.94 7.57 -11.39
C VAL A 127 8.99 7.33 -10.31
N ILE A 128 8.58 7.40 -9.06
CA ILE A 128 9.42 6.91 -7.95
C ILE A 128 9.35 5.38 -8.00
N SER A 129 10.47 4.76 -8.34
CA SER A 129 10.60 3.31 -8.50
C SER A 129 11.88 2.82 -7.85
N GLY A 130 11.97 1.50 -7.68
CA GLY A 130 13.11 0.80 -7.09
C GLY A 130 13.25 -0.58 -7.72
N PRO A 131 13.82 -1.56 -7.03
CA PRO A 131 13.93 -2.93 -7.53
C PRO A 131 12.54 -3.54 -7.78
N ASP A 132 12.39 -4.20 -8.92
CA ASP A 132 11.13 -4.88 -9.28
C ASP A 132 10.94 -6.20 -8.51
N TRP A 133 12.05 -6.80 -8.10
CA TRP A 133 12.13 -8.05 -7.38
C TRP A 133 12.85 -7.87 -6.05
N HIS A 134 12.61 -8.78 -5.11
CA HIS A 134 13.24 -8.75 -3.79
C HIS A 134 13.06 -7.45 -3.00
N TYR A 135 12.04 -6.65 -3.33
CA TYR A 135 11.79 -5.36 -2.70
C TYR A 135 10.95 -5.47 -1.42
N ARG A 136 10.11 -6.52 -1.33
CA ARG A 136 9.07 -6.58 -0.30
C ARG A 136 9.69 -7.05 1.01
N ARG A 137 9.80 -6.13 1.97
CA ARG A 137 10.43 -6.36 3.27
C ARG A 137 9.44 -6.77 4.38
N ARG A 138 8.18 -7.00 4.02
CA ARG A 138 7.13 -7.53 4.91
C ARG A 138 6.14 -8.42 4.18
N ALA A 139 5.84 -9.58 4.74
CA ALA A 139 4.78 -10.46 4.26
C ALA A 139 4.05 -11.19 5.39
N ARG A 140 2.77 -11.46 5.16
CA ARG A 140 1.96 -12.36 5.97
C ARG A 140 1.75 -13.67 5.23
N ILE A 141 2.32 -14.75 5.74
CA ILE A 141 2.26 -16.09 5.14
C ILE A 141 1.22 -16.91 5.88
N GLY A 142 0.16 -17.33 5.19
CA GLY A 142 -0.85 -18.22 5.77
C GLY A 142 -0.26 -19.61 5.99
N VAL A 143 -0.63 -20.24 7.11
CA VAL A 143 -0.22 -21.61 7.45
C VAL A 143 -1.48 -22.46 7.58
N ARG A 144 -1.49 -23.64 6.96
CA ARG A 144 -2.62 -24.57 7.08
C ARG A 144 -2.22 -26.00 6.86
N ARG A 145 -2.66 -26.91 7.73
CA ARG A 145 -2.53 -28.36 7.48
C ARG A 145 -3.74 -28.88 6.69
N VAL A 146 -3.49 -29.57 5.58
CA VAL A 146 -4.52 -30.18 4.72
C VAL A 146 -4.12 -31.62 4.41
N LYS A 147 -4.94 -32.59 4.82
CA LYS A 147 -4.70 -34.04 4.61
C LYS A 147 -3.27 -34.47 5.04
N GLY A 148 -2.82 -33.97 6.18
CA GLY A 148 -1.48 -34.28 6.74
C GLY A 148 -0.35 -33.36 6.26
N ALA A 149 -0.45 -32.73 5.09
CA ALA A 149 0.57 -31.82 4.57
C ALA A 149 0.42 -30.39 5.12
N LEU A 150 1.53 -29.75 5.49
CA LEU A 150 1.57 -28.34 5.89
C LEU A 150 1.71 -27.47 4.63
N LEU A 151 0.72 -26.61 4.38
CA LEU A 151 0.76 -25.60 3.33
C LEU A 151 1.18 -24.26 3.92
N MET A 152 2.09 -23.57 3.23
CA MET A 152 2.51 -22.22 3.56
C MET A 152 2.49 -21.35 2.31
N GLY A 153 1.80 -20.21 2.39
CA GLY A 153 1.82 -19.23 1.30
C GLY A 153 0.68 -18.23 1.35
N PHE A 154 0.31 -17.71 0.18
CA PHE A 154 -0.68 -16.64 0.06
C PHE A 154 -2.03 -17.17 -0.43
N ARG A 155 -3.10 -16.43 -0.13
CA ARG A 155 -4.44 -16.76 -0.64
C ARG A 155 -4.50 -16.65 -2.16
N GLN A 156 -5.26 -17.55 -2.78
CA GLN A 156 -5.66 -17.42 -4.17
C GLN A 156 -6.67 -16.29 -4.33
N GLU A 157 -6.68 -15.62 -5.48
CA GLU A 157 -7.58 -14.50 -5.73
C GLU A 157 -9.06 -14.92 -5.53
N GLY A 158 -9.79 -14.16 -4.71
CA GLY A 158 -11.22 -14.40 -4.47
C GLY A 158 -11.56 -15.66 -3.65
N THR A 159 -10.59 -16.31 -3.00
CA THR A 159 -10.84 -17.53 -2.20
C THR A 159 -10.06 -17.56 -0.87
N ASN A 160 -10.44 -18.49 0.01
CA ASN A 160 -9.71 -18.82 1.24
C ASN A 160 -8.68 -19.96 1.06
N ARG A 161 -8.40 -20.39 -0.18
CA ARG A 161 -7.42 -21.44 -0.48
C ARG A 161 -6.02 -20.82 -0.49
N LEU A 162 -5.05 -21.53 0.10
CA LEU A 162 -3.65 -21.13 0.03
C LEU A 162 -3.00 -21.69 -1.24
N THR A 163 -2.19 -20.87 -1.89
CA THR A 163 -1.16 -21.34 -2.83
C THR A 163 0.05 -21.70 -2.01
N ASP A 164 0.39 -22.98 -1.97
CA ASP A 164 1.61 -23.43 -1.33
C ASP A 164 2.82 -22.97 -2.16
N ILE A 165 3.80 -22.35 -1.49
CA ILE A 165 5.00 -21.78 -2.11
C ILE A 165 6.25 -22.21 -1.35
N ASP A 166 7.37 -22.25 -2.05
CA ASP A 166 8.69 -22.53 -1.45
C ASP A 166 9.56 -21.28 -1.40
N TYR A 167 9.28 -20.30 -2.24
CA TYR A 167 9.91 -18.98 -2.28
C TYR A 167 8.96 -17.96 -2.88
N CYS A 168 9.28 -16.66 -2.76
CA CYS A 168 8.50 -15.58 -3.33
C CYS A 168 9.45 -14.55 -3.98
N PRO A 169 9.50 -14.43 -5.33
CA PRO A 169 10.45 -13.56 -6.01
C PRO A 169 10.36 -12.07 -5.64
N VAL A 170 9.20 -11.58 -5.22
CA VAL A 170 9.04 -10.18 -4.80
C VAL A 170 9.47 -9.95 -3.36
N LEU A 171 9.58 -11.01 -2.55
CA LEU A 171 9.99 -10.91 -1.16
C LEU A 171 11.50 -10.73 -1.07
N ALA A 172 11.94 -9.86 -0.16
CA ALA A 172 13.36 -9.62 0.10
C ALA A 172 14.09 -10.96 0.32
N ALA A 173 15.27 -11.10 -0.28
CA ALA A 173 15.98 -12.38 -0.31
C ALA A 173 16.13 -13.04 1.08
N PRO A 174 16.51 -12.30 2.16
CA PRO A 174 16.60 -12.88 3.51
C PRO A 174 15.27 -13.40 4.06
N LEU A 175 14.13 -12.90 3.59
CA LEU A 175 12.81 -13.38 4.00
C LEU A 175 12.32 -14.53 3.11
N SER A 176 12.57 -14.45 1.80
CA SER A 176 12.17 -15.51 0.86
C SER A 176 12.89 -16.83 1.17
N SER A 177 14.16 -16.77 1.58
CA SER A 177 14.94 -17.96 1.94
C SER A 177 14.44 -18.66 3.20
N LEU A 178 13.66 -17.98 4.06
CA LEU A 178 13.11 -18.56 5.29
C LEU A 178 11.87 -19.42 5.07
N ILE A 179 11.19 -19.30 3.92
CA ILE A 179 9.91 -19.97 3.67
C ILE A 179 10.05 -21.50 3.77
N GLN A 180 11.02 -22.09 3.07
CA GLN A 180 11.22 -23.53 3.12
C GLN A 180 11.67 -23.99 4.52
N PRO A 181 12.73 -23.41 5.14
CA PRO A 181 13.17 -23.84 6.47
C PRO A 181 12.06 -23.77 7.53
N LEU A 182 11.23 -22.72 7.51
CA LEU A 182 10.07 -22.61 8.39
C LEU A 182 9.03 -23.70 8.13
N LYS A 183 8.78 -24.03 6.85
CA LYS A 183 7.87 -25.12 6.47
C LYS A 183 8.37 -26.46 7.02
N THR A 184 9.67 -26.73 6.90
CA THR A 184 10.30 -27.95 7.43
C THR A 184 10.17 -28.03 8.95
N LEU A 185 10.59 -26.99 9.67
CA LEU A 185 10.49 -26.94 11.13
C LEU A 185 9.04 -27.15 11.60
N LEU A 186 8.11 -26.37 11.07
CA LEU A 186 6.71 -26.42 11.51
C LEU A 186 6.04 -27.75 11.16
N ALA A 187 6.46 -28.44 10.09
CA ALA A 187 5.89 -29.73 9.73
C ALA A 187 6.12 -30.78 10.85
N GLU A 188 7.23 -30.68 11.58
CA GLU A 188 7.66 -31.58 12.64
C GLU A 188 7.07 -31.24 14.02
N LEU A 189 6.60 -30.00 14.22
CA LEU A 189 6.08 -29.54 15.49
C LEU A 189 4.55 -29.72 15.59
N PRO A 190 4.03 -30.24 16.73
CA PRO A 190 2.58 -30.22 17.01
C PRO A 190 1.98 -28.81 16.94
N LEU A 191 2.78 -27.79 17.26
CA LEU A 191 2.45 -26.37 17.18
C LEU A 191 1.89 -25.95 15.82
N ALA A 192 2.28 -26.57 14.71
CA ALA A 192 1.83 -26.16 13.37
C ALA A 192 0.31 -26.08 13.22
N ASN A 193 -0.44 -26.93 13.94
CA ASN A 193 -1.91 -26.91 13.89
C ASN A 193 -2.53 -25.70 14.62
N GLN A 194 -1.71 -24.97 15.38
CA GLN A 194 -2.08 -23.80 16.17
C GLN A 194 -1.52 -22.51 15.57
N VAL A 195 -0.77 -22.59 14.47
CA VAL A 195 -0.28 -21.42 13.74
C VAL A 195 -1.37 -20.94 12.78
N GLY A 196 -1.85 -19.72 12.98
CA GLY A 196 -2.76 -19.09 12.02
C GLY A 196 -2.01 -18.55 10.79
N HIS A 197 -0.94 -17.81 11.03
CA HIS A 197 -0.06 -17.25 10.01
C HIS A 197 1.31 -16.88 10.60
N LEU A 198 2.26 -16.61 9.71
CA LEU A 198 3.54 -16.00 10.04
C LEU A 198 3.57 -14.57 9.50
N ASP A 199 4.04 -13.62 10.29
CA ASP A 199 4.50 -12.34 9.77
C ASP A 199 6.03 -12.39 9.62
N LEU A 200 6.51 -12.19 8.40
CA LEU A 200 7.93 -12.04 8.05
C LEU A 200 8.23 -10.56 7.86
N LEU A 201 9.19 -10.02 8.61
CA LEU A 201 9.59 -8.61 8.57
C LEU A 201 11.10 -8.53 8.40
N LEU A 202 11.60 -7.58 7.62
CA LEU A 202 13.02 -7.27 7.53
C LEU A 202 13.24 -5.88 8.12
N ALA A 203 13.95 -5.84 9.24
CA ALA A 203 14.39 -4.63 9.93
C ALA A 203 15.88 -4.36 9.63
N GLU A 204 16.41 -3.22 10.08
CA GLU A 204 17.86 -2.97 10.06
C GLU A 204 18.62 -4.02 10.87
N GLU A 205 18.03 -4.47 11.98
CA GLU A 205 18.62 -5.51 12.84
C GLU A 205 18.63 -6.90 12.18
N GLY A 206 17.88 -7.09 11.09
CA GLY A 206 17.81 -8.34 10.34
C GLY A 206 16.39 -8.92 10.21
N PRO A 207 16.28 -10.18 9.76
CA PRO A 207 15.00 -10.83 9.55
C PRO A 207 14.30 -11.17 10.86
N VAL A 208 12.99 -10.95 10.89
CA VAL A 208 12.12 -11.17 12.04
C VAL A 208 10.96 -12.06 11.62
N VAL A 209 10.70 -13.10 12.40
CA VAL A 209 9.60 -14.04 12.20
C VAL A 209 8.66 -13.95 13.39
N VAL A 210 7.38 -13.68 13.14
CA VAL A 210 6.34 -13.68 14.18
C VAL A 210 5.36 -14.79 13.92
N LEU A 211 5.27 -15.75 14.84
CA LEU A 211 4.27 -16.82 14.78
C LEU A 211 2.98 -16.33 15.46
N ARG A 212 1.88 -16.21 14.71
CA ARG A 212 0.55 -16.00 15.31
C ARG A 212 0.00 -17.35 15.78
N LEU A 213 -0.08 -17.54 17.09
CA LEU A 213 -0.43 -18.81 17.73
C LEU A 213 -1.78 -18.74 18.44
N LEU A 214 -2.56 -19.81 18.36
CA LEU A 214 -3.83 -19.98 19.09
C LEU A 214 -3.64 -20.48 20.54
N ARG A 215 -2.43 -20.91 20.89
CA ARG A 215 -2.01 -21.26 22.24
C ARG A 215 -0.54 -20.91 22.44
N ASP A 216 -0.13 -20.80 23.69
CA ASP A 216 1.27 -20.65 24.04
C ASP A 216 2.08 -21.89 23.59
N PRO A 217 3.31 -21.71 23.09
CA PRO A 217 4.19 -22.81 22.74
C PRO A 217 4.72 -23.50 24.01
N SER A 218 4.85 -24.83 23.97
CA SER A 218 5.43 -25.62 25.05
C SER A 218 6.92 -25.30 25.23
N ARG A 219 7.53 -25.81 26.30
CA ARG A 219 8.97 -25.63 26.54
C ARG A 219 9.82 -26.24 25.42
N GLU A 220 9.45 -27.42 24.94
CA GLU A 220 10.14 -28.14 23.86
C GLU A 220 9.98 -27.39 22.53
N GLU A 221 8.77 -26.88 22.25
CA GLU A 221 8.50 -26.09 21.05
C GLU A 221 9.29 -24.77 21.07
N ARG A 222 9.34 -24.07 22.22
CA ARG A 222 10.18 -22.87 22.39
C ARG A 222 11.65 -23.17 22.17
N GLN A 223 12.14 -24.30 22.66
CA GLN A 223 13.54 -24.71 22.46
C GLN A 223 13.84 -24.98 20.99
N ALA A 224 12.96 -25.69 20.27
CA ALA A 224 13.11 -25.92 18.83
C ALA A 224 13.07 -24.60 18.03
N LEU A 225 12.17 -23.69 18.39
CA LEU A 225 12.09 -22.34 17.78
C LEU A 225 13.34 -21.52 18.06
N ALA A 226 13.90 -21.58 19.28
CA ALA A 226 15.13 -20.86 19.63
C ALA A 226 16.34 -21.39 18.86
N GLN A 227 16.47 -22.72 18.72
CA GLN A 227 17.53 -23.34 17.91
C GLN A 227 17.42 -22.93 16.45
N PHE A 228 16.20 -22.91 15.90
CA PHE A 228 15.95 -22.41 14.55
C PHE A 228 16.36 -20.94 14.41
N ALA A 229 15.95 -20.09 15.36
CA ALA A 229 16.25 -18.66 15.36
C ALA A 229 17.77 -18.40 15.34
N GLN A 230 18.52 -19.13 16.16
CA GLN A 230 19.98 -19.07 16.19
C GLN A 230 20.61 -19.56 14.87
N HIS A 231 20.14 -20.70 14.34
CA HIS A 231 20.71 -21.28 13.12
C HIS A 231 20.47 -20.43 11.88
N GLN A 232 19.29 -19.80 11.77
CA GLN A 232 18.91 -18.94 10.65
C GLN A 232 19.30 -17.47 10.85
N ALA A 233 19.88 -17.12 12.01
CA ALA A 233 20.20 -15.75 12.41
C ALA A 233 18.99 -14.80 12.28
N VAL A 234 17.85 -15.20 12.87
CA VAL A 234 16.61 -14.42 12.84
C VAL A 234 16.11 -14.10 14.25
N THR A 235 15.41 -12.98 14.39
CA THR A 235 14.63 -12.69 15.59
C THR A 235 13.30 -13.42 15.50
N LEU A 236 13.04 -14.37 16.39
CA LEU A 236 11.79 -15.12 16.41
C LEU A 236 10.92 -14.69 17.59
N LEU A 237 9.72 -14.25 17.28
CA LEU A 237 8.70 -13.80 18.20
C LEU A 237 7.42 -14.63 18.03
N TRP A 238 6.56 -14.59 19.02
CA TRP A 238 5.23 -15.19 18.91
C TRP A 238 4.16 -14.23 19.42
N GLN A 239 2.94 -14.40 18.92
CA GLN A 239 1.80 -13.58 19.27
C GLN A 239 0.61 -14.49 19.60
N GLY A 240 0.20 -14.46 20.88
CA GLY A 240 -1.08 -14.98 21.34
C GLY A 240 -2.21 -13.97 21.06
N ASP A 241 -3.25 -13.95 21.90
CA ASP A 241 -4.38 -13.03 21.68
C ASP A 241 -4.08 -11.59 22.08
N ASP A 242 -3.18 -11.37 23.02
CA ASP A 242 -2.93 -10.04 23.59
C ASP A 242 -1.81 -9.29 22.86
N ALA A 243 -0.59 -9.83 22.89
CA ALA A 243 0.62 -9.09 22.51
C ALA A 243 1.69 -9.97 21.88
N VAL A 244 2.62 -9.31 21.19
CA VAL A 244 3.84 -9.94 20.69
C VAL A 244 4.84 -10.11 21.82
N ARG A 245 5.47 -11.28 21.90
CA ARG A 245 6.43 -11.67 22.94
C ARG A 245 7.66 -12.35 22.36
N THR A 246 8.77 -12.27 23.09
CA THR A 246 9.95 -13.12 22.82
C THR A 246 9.67 -14.57 23.22
N LEU A 247 10.57 -15.49 22.84
CA LEU A 247 10.49 -16.90 23.24
C LEU A 247 10.61 -17.10 24.76
N GLU A 248 11.16 -16.14 25.47
CA GLU A 248 11.29 -16.06 26.93
C GLU A 248 10.11 -15.33 27.60
N ASN A 249 9.05 -15.00 26.85
CA ASN A 249 7.88 -14.21 27.30
C ASN A 249 8.18 -12.75 27.69
N ALA A 250 9.28 -12.17 27.21
CA ALA A 250 9.57 -10.75 27.41
C ALA A 250 8.87 -9.88 26.36
N GLU A 251 8.81 -8.57 26.62
CA GLU A 251 8.45 -7.59 25.59
C GLU A 251 9.57 -7.46 24.55
N PRO A 252 9.24 -7.46 23.25
CA PRO A 252 10.24 -7.25 22.22
C PRO A 252 10.80 -5.83 22.26
N LEU A 253 12.09 -5.71 21.93
CA LEU A 253 12.72 -4.41 21.73
C LEU A 253 12.23 -3.78 20.42
N PRO A 254 12.07 -2.44 20.36
CA PRO A 254 11.82 -1.75 19.10
C PRO A 254 12.93 -1.99 18.09
N MET A 255 12.53 -2.21 16.85
CA MET A 255 13.39 -2.39 15.68
C MET A 255 13.35 -1.14 14.81
N HIS A 256 14.28 -1.01 13.87
CA HIS A 256 14.44 0.19 13.07
C HIS A 256 14.36 -0.09 11.58
N TYR A 257 14.15 0.99 10.83
CA TYR A 257 14.26 0.98 9.37
C TYR A 257 14.90 2.24 8.84
N SER A 258 15.70 2.09 7.79
CA SER A 258 16.34 3.22 7.12
C SER A 258 15.34 4.10 6.37
N LEU A 259 15.52 5.41 6.52
CA LEU A 259 14.90 6.45 5.69
C LEU A 259 15.85 6.93 4.58
N GLY A 260 17.00 6.26 4.40
CA GLY A 260 18.05 6.64 3.46
C GLY A 260 18.94 7.77 3.97
N GLY A 261 20.25 7.68 3.68
CA GLY A 261 21.26 8.59 4.21
C GLY A 261 21.36 8.53 5.75
N ASP A 262 21.83 9.61 6.36
CA ASP A 262 22.00 9.73 7.82
C ASP A 262 20.73 10.24 8.53
N ARG A 263 19.55 10.03 7.92
CA ARG A 263 18.28 10.51 8.47
C ARG A 263 17.94 9.75 9.76
N PRO A 264 17.31 10.41 10.76
CA PRO A 264 16.93 9.75 12.00
C PRO A 264 15.94 8.60 11.72
N GLN A 265 16.32 7.38 12.10
CA GLN A 265 15.54 6.19 11.79
C GLN A 265 14.33 6.05 12.74
N PRO A 266 13.10 5.82 12.24
CA PRO A 266 11.96 5.52 13.08
C PRO A 266 12.09 4.16 13.76
N ALA A 267 11.32 3.96 14.83
CA ALA A 267 11.24 2.69 15.54
C ALA A 267 9.88 2.04 15.32
N PHE A 268 9.85 0.71 15.24
CA PHE A 268 8.62 -0.08 15.11
C PHE A 268 8.71 -1.41 15.87
N LEU A 269 7.56 -2.07 15.99
CA LEU A 269 7.34 -3.39 16.56
C LEU A 269 6.41 -4.14 15.61
N PRO A 270 6.38 -5.49 15.67
CA PRO A 270 5.45 -6.22 14.84
C PRO A 270 4.00 -5.80 15.13
N GLY A 271 3.23 -5.64 14.06
CA GLY A 271 1.88 -5.08 14.11
C GLY A 271 1.82 -3.65 13.56
N ASP A 272 2.82 -2.82 13.83
CA ASP A 272 2.90 -1.46 13.30
C ASP A 272 2.98 -1.42 11.78
N PHE A 273 2.48 -0.33 11.21
CA PHE A 273 2.68 -0.03 9.80
C PHE A 273 4.06 0.58 9.55
N PHE A 274 4.70 0.12 8.47
CA PHE A 274 5.87 0.73 7.85
C PHE A 274 5.91 0.32 6.38
N GLN A 275 6.63 1.09 5.56
CA GLN A 275 6.61 0.90 4.12
C GLN A 275 7.21 -0.44 3.69
N VAL A 276 6.57 -1.11 2.74
CA VAL A 276 6.96 -2.47 2.32
C VAL A 276 8.16 -2.50 1.39
N ASN A 277 8.45 -1.39 0.72
CA ASN A 277 9.56 -1.22 -0.22
C ASN A 277 10.41 -0.07 0.29
N ASP A 278 11.60 -0.37 0.80
CA ASP A 278 12.48 0.60 1.43
C ASP A 278 13.07 1.59 0.44
N GLN A 279 13.55 1.13 -0.72
CA GLN A 279 14.15 2.01 -1.73
C GLN A 279 13.12 2.98 -2.32
N VAL A 280 11.89 2.50 -2.57
CA VAL A 280 10.80 3.36 -3.03
C VAL A 280 10.37 4.33 -1.93
N ASN A 281 10.32 3.90 -0.67
CA ASN A 281 10.06 4.80 0.46
C ASN A 281 11.12 5.90 0.58
N GLN A 282 12.40 5.58 0.43
CA GLN A 282 13.48 6.56 0.45
C GLN A 282 13.38 7.58 -0.69
N GLY A 283 12.98 7.11 -1.89
CA GLY A 283 12.67 7.97 -3.03
C GLY A 283 11.46 8.87 -2.77
N MET A 284 10.40 8.32 -2.17
CA MET A 284 9.19 9.05 -1.77
C MET A 284 9.51 10.14 -0.75
N ILE A 285 10.28 9.82 0.29
CA ILE A 285 10.74 10.79 1.31
C ILE A 285 11.58 11.89 0.67
N SER A 286 12.53 11.53 -0.21
CA SER A 286 13.40 12.51 -0.86
C SER A 286 12.58 13.44 -1.77
N GLN A 287 11.58 12.90 -2.46
CA GLN A 287 10.68 13.71 -3.28
C GLN A 287 9.75 14.58 -2.43
N ALA A 288 9.26 14.08 -1.30
CA ALA A 288 8.46 14.84 -0.34
C ALA A 288 9.23 16.03 0.22
N ILE A 289 10.48 15.83 0.64
CA ILE A 289 11.40 16.90 1.04
C ILE A 289 11.57 17.92 -0.08
N GLN A 290 11.79 17.48 -1.32
CA GLN A 290 11.97 18.38 -2.46
C GLN A 290 10.70 19.18 -2.78
N TRP A 291 9.51 18.58 -2.69
CA TRP A 291 8.25 19.23 -3.04
C TRP A 291 7.74 20.16 -1.95
N LEU A 292 7.90 19.77 -0.68
CA LEU A 292 7.60 20.64 0.45
C LEU A 292 8.63 21.76 0.60
N ALA A 293 9.90 21.47 0.30
CA ALA A 293 11.01 22.39 0.46
C ALA A 293 10.97 23.13 1.83
N PRO A 294 10.91 22.39 2.95
CA PRO A 294 10.81 22.98 4.27
C PRO A 294 11.98 23.93 4.55
N GLN A 295 11.70 25.02 5.26
CA GLN A 295 12.73 25.95 5.72
C GLN A 295 12.97 25.78 7.22
N ALA A 296 14.18 26.13 7.67
CA ALA A 296 14.62 25.93 9.06
C ALA A 296 13.79 26.73 10.11
N ASP A 297 13.06 27.76 9.69
CA ASP A 297 12.15 28.57 10.52
C ASP A 297 10.68 28.11 10.46
N GLU A 298 10.35 27.18 9.56
CA GLU A 298 8.99 26.73 9.30
C GLU A 298 8.52 25.61 10.24
N VAL A 299 7.22 25.63 10.54
CA VAL A 299 6.54 24.61 11.33
C VAL A 299 5.73 23.70 10.41
N GLY A 300 5.93 22.40 10.56
CA GLY A 300 5.26 21.37 9.79
C GLY A 300 4.26 20.54 10.56
N LEU A 301 3.26 20.05 9.84
CA LEU A 301 2.27 19.09 10.34
C LEU A 301 2.31 17.81 9.48
N ASP A 302 2.57 16.67 10.10
CA ASP A 302 2.55 15.34 9.49
C ASP A 302 1.33 14.57 10.02
N LEU A 303 0.30 14.45 9.19
CA LEU A 303 -0.97 13.82 9.53
C LEU A 303 -0.98 12.35 9.09
N PHE A 304 -1.55 11.48 9.93
CA PHE A 304 -1.48 10.03 9.75
C PHE A 304 -0.02 9.56 9.76
N CYS A 305 0.79 10.15 10.65
CA CYS A 305 2.24 10.02 10.59
C CYS A 305 2.75 8.60 10.91
N GLY A 306 1.90 7.73 11.46
CA GLY A 306 2.27 6.40 11.91
C GLY A 306 3.45 6.46 12.86
N GLY A 307 4.49 5.69 12.54
CA GLY A 307 5.73 5.64 13.32
C GLY A 307 6.67 6.81 13.06
N GLY A 308 6.28 7.81 12.26
CA GLY A 308 7.07 9.00 11.93
C GLY A 308 7.89 8.89 10.65
N ASN A 309 7.41 8.15 9.64
CA ASN A 309 8.16 7.93 8.38
C ASN A 309 8.62 9.24 7.72
N PHE A 310 7.72 10.22 7.63
CA PHE A 310 8.06 11.56 7.14
C PHE A 310 8.47 12.50 8.27
N THR A 311 7.84 12.39 9.45
CA THR A 311 8.13 13.20 10.64
C THR A 311 9.63 13.26 10.92
N PHE A 312 10.29 12.10 11.03
CA PHE A 312 11.72 12.02 11.32
C PHE A 312 12.60 12.48 10.17
N ALA A 313 12.17 12.32 8.92
CA ALA A 313 12.91 12.79 7.75
C ALA A 313 12.85 14.32 7.59
N LEU A 314 11.75 14.95 7.99
CA LEU A 314 11.52 16.39 7.86
C LEU A 314 12.00 17.18 9.09
N ALA A 315 12.17 16.51 10.23
CA ALA A 315 12.60 17.14 11.48
C ALA A 315 13.93 17.90 11.36
N PRO A 316 15.01 17.37 10.74
CA PRO A 316 16.27 18.11 10.62
C PRO A 316 16.19 19.36 9.72
N LEU A 317 15.12 19.52 8.95
CA LEU A 317 14.95 20.57 7.94
C LEU A 317 13.94 21.64 8.34
N SER A 318 13.36 21.52 9.54
CA SER A 318 12.23 22.35 9.97
C SER A 318 12.46 22.87 11.37
N ARG A 319 11.88 24.03 11.70
CA ARG A 319 11.89 24.55 13.07
C ARG A 319 11.22 23.59 14.04
N ARG A 320 10.11 22.99 13.60
CA ARG A 320 9.32 22.03 14.37
C ARG A 320 8.50 21.16 13.45
N VAL A 321 8.36 19.88 13.78
CA VAL A 321 7.44 18.96 13.10
C VAL A 321 6.50 18.34 14.11
N ILE A 322 5.20 18.40 13.83
CA ILE A 322 4.14 17.86 14.65
C ILE A 322 3.57 16.65 13.93
N GLY A 323 3.81 15.45 14.45
CA GLY A 323 3.21 14.22 13.99
C GLY A 323 1.88 13.95 14.72
N VAL A 324 0.82 13.67 13.98
CA VAL A 324 -0.49 13.28 14.54
C VAL A 324 -0.90 11.92 14.00
N GLU A 325 -1.25 11.01 14.91
CA GLU A 325 -1.56 9.61 14.60
C GLU A 325 -2.75 9.12 15.46
N GLY A 326 -3.59 8.23 14.91
CA GLY A 326 -4.75 7.68 15.63
C GLY A 326 -4.43 6.46 16.50
N VAL A 327 -3.32 5.78 16.23
CA VAL A 327 -2.87 4.62 17.01
C VAL A 327 -1.92 5.06 18.13
N GLU A 328 -2.42 5.12 19.36
CA GLU A 328 -1.66 5.59 20.54
C GLU A 328 -0.35 4.81 20.75
N ALA A 329 -0.32 3.51 20.49
CA ALA A 329 0.90 2.70 20.61
C ALA A 329 2.03 3.17 19.67
N MET A 330 1.69 3.76 18.51
CA MET A 330 2.65 4.35 17.58
C MET A 330 3.07 5.76 18.03
N VAL A 331 2.14 6.56 18.56
CA VAL A 331 2.40 7.89 19.15
C VAL A 331 3.43 7.80 20.28
N VAL A 332 3.19 6.90 21.25
CA VAL A 332 4.11 6.66 22.38
C VAL A 332 5.50 6.26 21.88
N ARG A 333 5.55 5.44 20.82
CA ARG A 333 6.81 4.98 20.24
C ARG A 333 7.56 6.07 19.50
N GLY A 334 6.87 6.87 18.70
CA GLY A 334 7.41 8.05 18.04
C GLY A 334 7.99 9.03 19.06
N ARG A 335 7.24 9.33 20.12
CA ARG A 335 7.70 10.21 21.21
C ARG A 335 8.96 9.68 21.90
N ARG A 336 8.97 8.40 22.29
CA ARG A 336 10.14 7.77 22.90
C ARG A 336 11.34 7.77 21.94
N ARG A 337 11.10 7.55 20.65
CA ARG A 337 12.16 7.55 19.64
C ARG A 337 12.76 8.95 19.43
N ALA A 338 11.94 9.99 19.37
CA ALA A 338 12.40 11.37 19.33
C ALA A 338 13.28 11.72 20.54
N GLN A 339 12.88 11.30 21.74
CA GLN A 339 13.68 11.49 22.97
C GLN A 339 15.02 10.77 22.90
N VAL A 340 15.05 9.50 22.46
CA VAL A 340 16.30 8.72 22.31
C VAL A 340 17.25 9.36 21.29
N LEU A 341 16.71 10.00 20.25
CA LEU A 341 17.46 10.69 19.22
C LEU A 341 17.85 12.13 19.59
N GLY A 342 17.38 12.66 20.73
CA GLY A 342 17.60 14.06 21.12
C GLY A 342 16.90 15.08 20.20
N LEU A 343 15.77 14.72 19.60
CA LEU A 343 15.02 15.58 18.68
C LEU A 343 13.98 16.42 19.43
N ASP A 344 14.41 17.55 19.98
CA ASP A 344 13.55 18.48 20.76
C ASP A 344 12.54 19.26 19.89
N ASN A 345 12.70 19.21 18.57
CA ASN A 345 11.84 19.88 17.60
C ASN A 345 10.73 18.97 17.04
N VAL A 346 10.54 17.76 17.58
CA VAL A 346 9.50 16.82 17.15
C VAL A 346 8.47 16.63 18.25
N GLU A 347 7.19 16.76 17.89
CA GLU A 347 6.06 16.42 18.76
C GLU A 347 5.25 15.28 18.15
N PHE A 348 4.73 14.39 19.00
CA PHE A 348 3.78 13.34 18.60
C PHE A 348 2.51 13.44 19.44
N HIS A 349 1.35 13.43 18.78
CA HIS A 349 0.03 13.56 19.39
C HIS A 349 -0.92 12.46 18.90
N GLY A 350 -1.72 11.94 19.83
CA GLY A 350 -2.78 10.97 19.53
C GLY A 350 -4.10 11.67 19.27
N ALA A 351 -4.69 11.50 18.09
CA ALA A 351 -6.00 12.11 17.77
C ALA A 351 -6.75 11.34 16.67
N ASP A 352 -8.08 11.39 16.69
CA ASP A 352 -8.90 10.94 15.56
C ASP A 352 -8.88 12.03 14.47
N LEU A 353 -8.13 11.78 13.40
CA LEU A 353 -8.00 12.71 12.28
C LEU A 353 -9.25 12.77 11.38
N ASN A 354 -10.29 11.98 11.66
CA ASN A 354 -11.57 12.04 10.97
C ASN A 354 -12.62 12.88 11.70
N SER A 355 -12.30 13.45 12.87
CA SER A 355 -13.20 14.36 13.56
C SER A 355 -13.37 15.67 12.80
N ASP A 356 -14.53 16.31 12.98
CA ASP A 356 -14.88 17.59 12.33
C ASP A 356 -13.97 18.74 12.80
N GLU A 357 -13.37 18.62 13.98
CA GLU A 357 -12.47 19.61 14.57
C GLU A 357 -11.15 18.95 15.01
N PRO A 358 -10.01 19.63 14.85
CA PRO A 358 -8.72 19.16 15.34
C PRO A 358 -8.63 19.36 16.84
N ASP A 359 -7.85 18.52 17.53
CA ASP A 359 -7.61 18.70 18.95
C ASP A 359 -6.79 20.00 19.19
N PRO A 360 -7.28 20.92 20.05
CA PRO A 360 -6.62 22.19 20.32
C PRO A 360 -5.19 22.07 20.89
N SER A 361 -4.83 20.92 21.48
CA SER A 361 -3.53 20.68 22.10
C SER A 361 -2.35 20.75 21.12
N TRP A 362 -2.58 20.44 19.85
CA TRP A 362 -1.54 20.49 18.81
C TRP A 362 -1.85 21.51 17.71
N GLN A 363 -3.11 21.95 17.58
CA GLN A 363 -3.52 22.92 16.56
C GLN A 363 -2.75 24.24 16.69
N ARG A 364 -2.07 24.63 15.62
CA ARG A 364 -1.37 25.92 15.50
C ARG A 364 -1.19 26.29 14.03
N THR A 365 -0.78 27.52 13.77
CA THR A 365 -0.37 27.94 12.42
C THR A 365 0.82 27.10 11.95
N VAL A 366 0.72 26.58 10.74
CA VAL A 366 1.75 25.74 10.11
C VAL A 366 2.03 26.20 8.70
N ASP A 367 3.26 26.04 8.26
CA ASP A 367 3.74 26.46 6.95
C ASP A 367 3.53 25.39 5.88
N TRP A 368 3.52 24.12 6.30
CA TRP A 368 3.27 22.99 5.41
C TRP A 368 2.54 21.87 6.14
N VAL A 369 1.74 21.14 5.37
CA VAL A 369 1.06 19.91 5.83
C VAL A 369 1.45 18.77 4.91
N LEU A 370 1.79 17.62 5.50
CA LEU A 370 1.90 16.33 4.84
C LEU A 370 0.77 15.44 5.34
N LEU A 371 0.11 14.70 4.46
CA LEU A 371 -0.86 13.69 4.85
C LEU A 371 -0.65 12.39 4.05
N ASP A 372 -0.62 11.26 4.75
CA ASP A 372 -0.55 9.90 4.19
C ASP A 372 -1.70 9.02 4.74
N PRO A 373 -2.97 9.35 4.39
CA PRO A 373 -4.12 8.65 4.96
C PRO A 373 -4.27 7.22 4.45
N ALA A 374 -5.06 6.44 5.19
CA ALA A 374 -5.54 5.15 4.74
C ALA A 374 -6.41 5.25 3.46
N ARG A 375 -6.85 4.10 2.92
CA ARG A 375 -7.60 4.01 1.65
C ARG A 375 -8.90 4.83 1.61
N ALA A 376 -9.45 5.22 2.75
CA ALA A 376 -10.65 6.07 2.85
C ALA A 376 -10.40 7.51 2.38
N GLY A 377 -9.14 7.97 2.41
CA GLY A 377 -8.76 9.37 2.21
C GLY A 377 -8.80 10.16 3.51
N ALA A 378 -8.70 11.49 3.39
CA ALA A 378 -8.62 12.44 4.49
C ALA A 378 -9.79 13.43 4.49
N CYS A 379 -10.93 13.06 3.90
CA CYS A 379 -12.08 13.96 3.73
C CYS A 379 -12.52 14.65 5.04
N GLY A 380 -12.46 13.96 6.18
CA GLY A 380 -12.79 14.54 7.49
C GLY A 380 -11.78 15.61 7.97
N ALA A 381 -10.53 15.55 7.51
CA ALA A 381 -9.48 16.48 7.89
C ALA A 381 -9.45 17.77 7.05
N LEU A 382 -9.97 17.75 5.82
CA LEU A 382 -9.71 18.81 4.84
C LEU A 382 -10.28 20.17 5.25
N ASP A 383 -11.44 20.19 5.92
CA ASP A 383 -12.09 21.43 6.31
C ASP A 383 -11.27 22.21 7.32
N TRP A 384 -10.86 21.59 8.43
CA TRP A 384 -10.03 22.26 9.42
C TRP A 384 -8.57 22.42 8.97
N LEU A 385 -8.03 21.48 8.18
CA LEU A 385 -6.67 21.57 7.64
C LEU A 385 -6.52 22.82 6.77
N THR A 386 -7.47 23.07 5.87
CA THR A 386 -7.42 24.24 4.99
C THR A 386 -7.63 25.55 5.76
N ALA A 387 -8.31 25.53 6.90
CA ALA A 387 -8.44 26.68 7.80
C ALA A 387 -7.10 27.10 8.44
N LEU A 388 -6.12 26.19 8.56
CA LEU A 388 -4.76 26.50 8.99
C LEU A 388 -3.96 27.31 7.95
N LYS A 389 -4.47 27.40 6.71
CA LYS A 389 -3.85 28.10 5.57
C LYS A 389 -2.38 27.76 5.33
N PRO A 390 -1.98 26.48 5.29
CA PRO A 390 -0.60 26.12 4.98
C PRO A 390 -0.18 26.61 3.59
N LYS A 391 1.10 26.98 3.45
CA LYS A 391 1.66 27.41 2.16
C LYS A 391 1.74 26.25 1.17
N ARG A 392 1.87 25.01 1.66
CA ARG A 392 1.97 23.77 0.87
C ARG A 392 1.24 22.63 1.56
N ILE A 393 0.53 21.82 0.79
CA ILE A 393 -0.09 20.57 1.23
C ILE A 393 0.46 19.45 0.35
N LEU A 394 1.19 18.50 0.93
CA LEU A 394 1.66 17.30 0.25
C LEU A 394 0.77 16.11 0.64
N TYR A 395 0.08 15.55 -0.34
CA TYR A 395 -0.80 14.41 -0.15
C TYR A 395 -0.14 13.16 -0.75
N VAL A 396 0.10 12.15 0.08
CA VAL A 396 0.49 10.79 -0.34
C VAL A 396 -0.74 9.89 -0.27
N SER A 397 -0.99 9.09 -1.30
CA SER A 397 -2.21 8.28 -1.36
C SER A 397 -1.97 6.91 -1.97
N CYS A 398 -2.45 5.87 -1.29
CA CYS A 398 -2.53 4.50 -1.81
C CYS A 398 -3.84 4.20 -2.58
N ASN A 399 -4.72 5.20 -2.75
CA ASN A 399 -5.98 5.05 -3.45
C ASN A 399 -6.30 6.29 -4.30
N PRO A 400 -6.13 6.23 -5.63
CA PRO A 400 -6.32 7.39 -6.47
C PRO A 400 -7.79 7.87 -6.53
N LEU A 401 -8.76 7.01 -6.18
CA LEU A 401 -10.16 7.43 -6.10
C LEU A 401 -10.42 8.37 -4.93
N SER A 402 -9.90 8.09 -3.73
CA SER A 402 -10.05 9.00 -2.59
C SER A 402 -9.24 10.27 -2.82
N LEU A 403 -8.01 10.16 -3.33
CA LEU A 403 -7.22 11.33 -3.74
C LEU A 403 -8.00 12.23 -4.71
N SER A 404 -8.65 11.67 -5.73
CA SER A 404 -9.41 12.48 -6.70
C SER A 404 -10.59 13.24 -6.10
N LYS A 405 -11.20 12.71 -5.03
CA LYS A 405 -12.29 13.38 -4.30
C LYS A 405 -11.73 14.47 -3.40
N ASP A 406 -10.70 14.16 -2.64
CA ASP A 406 -10.06 15.08 -1.70
C ASP A 406 -9.39 16.25 -2.45
N ALA A 407 -8.72 15.97 -3.56
CA ALA A 407 -8.14 16.98 -4.45
C ALA A 407 -9.21 17.97 -4.93
N LYS A 408 -10.41 17.49 -5.29
CA LYS A 408 -11.52 18.37 -5.69
C LYS A 408 -11.93 19.31 -4.56
N VAL A 409 -11.97 18.83 -3.31
CA VAL A 409 -12.26 19.65 -2.13
C VAL A 409 -11.16 20.69 -1.92
N LEU A 410 -9.88 20.30 -2.00
CA LEU A 410 -8.75 21.24 -1.87
C LEU A 410 -8.81 22.34 -2.94
N LEU A 411 -9.17 22.01 -4.18
CA LEU A 411 -9.37 22.99 -5.26
C LEU A 411 -10.50 23.97 -4.93
N GLN A 412 -11.62 23.48 -4.39
CA GLN A 412 -12.74 24.32 -3.94
C GLN A 412 -12.38 25.22 -2.75
N LYS A 413 -11.40 24.81 -1.94
CA LYS A 413 -10.86 25.57 -0.79
C LYS A 413 -9.73 26.53 -1.17
N GLY A 414 -9.53 26.80 -2.47
CA GLY A 414 -8.58 27.80 -2.94
C GLY A 414 -7.14 27.30 -3.09
N TYR A 415 -6.94 25.98 -3.22
CA TYR A 415 -5.64 25.41 -3.59
C TYR A 415 -5.61 25.02 -5.07
N SER A 416 -4.41 24.84 -5.61
CA SER A 416 -4.16 24.36 -6.96
C SER A 416 -3.22 23.17 -6.94
N LEU A 417 -3.50 22.16 -7.76
CA LEU A 417 -2.65 20.98 -7.91
C LEU A 417 -1.42 21.35 -8.74
N GLN A 418 -0.26 21.46 -8.09
CA GLN A 418 0.99 21.93 -8.69
C GLN A 418 1.88 20.79 -9.21
N ARG A 419 1.90 19.66 -8.51
CA ARG A 419 2.67 18.46 -8.91
C ARG A 419 1.86 17.21 -8.64
N LEU A 420 2.03 16.21 -9.50
CA LEU A 420 1.42 14.89 -9.38
C LEU A 420 2.43 13.85 -9.84
N GLY A 421 2.56 12.74 -9.12
CA GLY A 421 3.50 11.68 -9.46
C GLY A 421 3.00 10.31 -9.04
N LEU A 422 3.44 9.27 -9.75
CA LEU A 422 3.20 7.87 -9.41
C LEU A 422 4.33 7.39 -8.48
N ILE A 423 3.97 6.62 -7.46
CA ILE A 423 4.89 5.88 -6.61
C ILE A 423 4.68 4.38 -6.89
N GLU A 424 5.68 3.70 -7.43
CA GLU A 424 5.63 2.26 -7.68
C GLU A 424 6.07 1.48 -6.44
N MET A 425 5.27 1.54 -5.38
CA MET A 425 5.54 0.87 -4.10
C MET A 425 5.41 -0.66 -4.20
N PHE A 426 4.61 -1.15 -5.14
CA PHE A 426 4.29 -2.57 -5.29
C PHE A 426 4.38 -3.05 -6.75
N PRO A 427 5.60 -3.17 -7.31
CA PRO A 427 5.82 -3.77 -8.61
C PRO A 427 5.04 -5.09 -8.77
N HIS A 428 4.55 -5.34 -9.98
CA HIS A 428 3.75 -6.52 -10.36
C HIS A 428 2.36 -6.62 -9.75
N THR A 429 1.88 -5.57 -9.09
CA THR A 429 0.51 -5.47 -8.59
C THR A 429 -0.21 -4.28 -9.21
N HIS A 430 -1.54 -4.29 -9.17
CA HIS A 430 -2.38 -3.18 -9.60
C HIS A 430 -2.39 -2.02 -8.61
N HIS A 431 -1.71 -2.12 -7.46
CA HIS A 431 -1.66 -1.01 -6.52
C HIS A 431 -1.07 0.22 -7.23
N LEU A 432 -1.74 1.34 -7.02
CA LEU A 432 -1.42 2.61 -7.62
C LEU A 432 -1.31 3.60 -6.47
N GLU A 433 -0.08 3.89 -6.08
CA GLU A 433 0.22 4.94 -5.12
C GLU A 433 0.61 6.22 -5.84
N SER A 434 0.30 7.35 -5.25
CA SER A 434 0.53 8.65 -5.87
C SER A 434 0.85 9.71 -4.83
N MET A 435 1.55 10.73 -5.28
CA MET A 435 1.85 11.91 -4.48
C MET A 435 1.41 13.16 -5.23
N ALA A 436 0.79 14.08 -4.52
CA ALA A 436 0.26 15.32 -5.06
C ALA A 436 0.65 16.51 -4.19
N LEU A 437 1.20 17.56 -4.80
CA LEU A 437 1.51 18.82 -4.13
C LEU A 437 0.44 19.85 -4.48
N PHE A 438 -0.16 20.44 -3.45
CA PHE A 438 -1.09 21.55 -3.57
C PHE A 438 -0.49 22.81 -2.95
N VAL A 439 -0.72 23.95 -3.59
CA VAL A 439 -0.34 25.27 -3.11
C VAL A 439 -1.52 26.23 -3.24
N PRO A 440 -1.61 27.31 -2.46
CA PRO A 440 -2.64 28.34 -2.63
C PRO A 440 -2.75 28.76 -4.10
N ALA A 441 -3.96 28.79 -4.63
CA ALA A 441 -4.21 29.25 -5.98
C ALA A 441 -3.78 30.72 -6.09
N LYS A 442 -3.13 31.08 -7.19
CA LYS A 442 -2.85 32.49 -7.49
C LYS A 442 -4.20 33.21 -7.65
N PRO A 443 -4.35 34.42 -7.07
CA PRO A 443 -5.57 35.20 -7.18
C PRO A 443 -5.94 35.55 -8.62
#